data_AF-A0A919A6Y7-F1
#
_entry.id   AF-A0A919A6Y7-F1
#
_cell.length_a   1.000
_cell.length_b   1.000
_cell.length_c   1.000
_cell.angle_alpha   90.00
_cell.angle_beta   90.00
_cell.angle_gamma   90.00
#
_symmetry.space_group_name_H-M   'P 1'
#
loop_
_entity.id
_entity.type
_entity.pdbx_description
1 polymer ?
#
loop_
_entity_poly.entity_id
_entity_poly.type
_entity_poly.pdbx_seq_one_letter_code
_entity_poly.pdbx_strand_id
1 'polypeptide(L)'
;MQWYEAAQLSSPGEYFRTAAFCLVVAVTLIAMGRHQRRTGRSVFTPDTPVRVGNALFPEAPPRKSRRVTGRIFLYFGWFLVLGVVINLINGIRATRS
;
A
#
# COMPACT_ATOMS: atom_id res chain seq x y z
N MET A 1 29.03 11.99 2.71
CA MET A 1 27.84 12.51 2.01
C MET A 1 27.67 11.78 0.67
N GLN A 2 27.35 10.48 0.69
CA GLN A 2 27.32 9.62 -0.52
C GLN A 2 25.89 9.35 -1.04
N TRP A 3 24.86 9.69 -0.26
CA TRP A 3 23.46 9.40 -0.58
C TRP A 3 22.87 10.27 -1.71
N TYR A 4 23.58 11.33 -2.10
CA TYR A 4 23.11 12.26 -3.15
C TYR A 4 23.47 11.78 -4.58
N GLU A 5 24.51 10.95 -4.76
CA GLU A 5 24.92 10.53 -6.11
C GLU A 5 24.03 9.44 -6.69
N ALA A 6 23.48 8.54 -5.85
CA ALA A 6 22.54 7.52 -6.32
C ALA A 6 21.24 8.13 -6.86
N ALA A 7 20.85 9.31 -6.36
CA ALA A 7 19.70 10.05 -6.85
C ALA A 7 19.92 10.69 -8.22
N GLN A 8 21.15 10.70 -8.75
CA GLN A 8 21.52 11.31 -10.03
C GLN A 8 21.93 10.30 -11.12
N LEU A 9 21.94 9.00 -10.82
CA LEU A 9 22.42 7.95 -11.76
C LEU A 9 21.34 6.94 -12.19
N SER A 10 20.12 7.05 -11.70
CA SER A 10 19.05 6.12 -12.09
C SER A 10 18.49 6.51 -13.46
N SER A 11 18.32 5.54 -14.36
CA SER A 11 17.71 5.80 -15.66
C SER A 11 16.26 6.30 -15.48
N PRO A 12 15.73 7.14 -16.40
CA PRO A 12 14.34 7.59 -16.31
C PRO A 12 13.33 6.45 -16.15
N GLY A 13 13.59 5.31 -16.79
CA GLY A 13 12.76 4.10 -16.68
C GLY A 13 12.69 3.52 -15.27
N GLU A 14 13.77 3.59 -14.48
CA GLU A 14 13.78 3.12 -13.10
C GLU A 14 12.87 3.95 -12.20
N TYR A 15 12.83 5.27 -12.39
CA TYR A 15 11.89 6.14 -11.67
C TYR A 15 10.43 5.81 -11.99
N PHE A 16 10.09 5.62 -13.27
CA PHE A 16 8.72 5.25 -13.67
C PHE A 16 8.32 3.87 -13.18
N ARG A 17 9.22 2.89 -13.23
CA ARG A 17 8.98 1.53 -12.70
C ARG A 17 8.76 1.55 -11.19
N THR A 18 9.60 2.29 -10.47
CA THR A 18 9.47 2.48 -9.01
C THR A 18 8.17 3.20 -8.67
N ALA A 19 7.81 4.25 -9.42
CA ALA A 19 6.54 4.96 -9.26
C ALA A 19 5.33 4.04 -9.49
N ALA A 20 5.35 3.23 -10.55
CA ALA A 20 4.27 2.28 -10.83
C ALA A 20 4.12 1.22 -9.73
N PHE A 21 5.24 0.65 -9.27
CA PHE A 21 5.25 -0.33 -8.17
C PHE A 21 4.70 0.30 -6.88
N CYS A 22 5.23 1.46 -6.47
CA CYS A 22 4.77 2.18 -5.29
C CYS A 22 3.29 2.54 -5.38
N LEU A 23 2.79 2.89 -6.57
CA LEU A 23 1.38 3.21 -6.79
C LEU A 23 0.48 1.99 -6.55
N VAL A 24 0.83 0.83 -7.10
CA VAL A 24 0.07 -0.42 -6.88
C VAL A 24 0.04 -0.79 -5.39
N VAL A 25 1.17 -0.70 -4.71
CA VAL A 25 1.25 -0.96 -3.26
C VAL A 25 0.41 0.07 -2.48
N ALA A 26 0.51 1.35 -2.82
CA ALA A 26 -0.26 2.42 -2.18
C ALA A 26 -1.77 2.19 -2.30
N VAL A 27 -2.24 1.88 -3.51
CA VAL A 27 -3.66 1.58 -3.78
C VAL A 27 -4.12 0.38 -2.95
N THR A 28 -3.30 -0.68 -2.91
CA THR A 28 -3.60 -1.89 -2.13
C THR A 28 -3.72 -1.57 -0.64
N LEU A 29 -2.76 -0.86 -0.06
CA LEU A 29 -2.79 -0.46 1.35
C LEU A 29 -3.97 0.46 1.65
N ILE A 30 -4.28 1.42 0.79
CA ILE A 30 -5.43 2.31 0.97
C ILE A 30 -6.73 1.52 0.91
N ALA A 31 -6.90 0.62 -0.05
CA ALA A 31 -8.09 -0.23 -0.18
C ALA A 31 -8.26 -1.10 1.07
N MET A 32 -7.20 -1.77 1.52
CA MET A 32 -7.20 -2.55 2.75
C MET A 32 -7.54 -1.68 3.97
N GLY A 33 -6.90 -0.52 4.12
CA GLY A 33 -7.15 0.40 5.21
C GLY A 33 -8.59 0.91 5.27
N ARG A 34 -9.18 1.26 4.11
CA ARG A 34 -10.60 1.65 4.00
C ARG A 34 -11.53 0.50 4.37
N HIS A 35 -11.24 -0.71 3.90
CA HIS A 35 -12.02 -1.90 4.25
C HIS A 35 -11.99 -2.13 5.78
N GLN A 36 -10.81 -2.24 6.39
CA GLN A 36 -10.67 -2.51 7.82
C GLN A 36 -11.28 -1.42 8.71
N ARG A 37 -11.28 -0.16 8.26
CA ARG A 37 -11.96 0.93 8.98
C ARG A 37 -13.48 0.86 8.90
N ARG A 38 -14.03 0.46 7.75
CA ARG A 38 -15.48 0.34 7.54
C ARG A 38 -16.05 -0.86 8.29
N THR A 39 -15.45 -2.03 8.11
CA THR A 39 -15.97 -3.29 8.66
C THR A 39 -15.46 -3.56 10.08
N GLY A 40 -14.30 -3.03 10.45
CA GLY A 40 -13.61 -3.46 11.67
C GLY A 40 -13.08 -4.89 11.58
N ARG A 41 -12.98 -5.44 10.37
CA ARG A 41 -12.55 -6.82 10.10
C ARG A 41 -11.24 -6.83 9.33
N SER A 42 -10.61 -7.99 9.24
CA SER A 42 -9.35 -8.20 8.52
C SER A 42 -9.66 -8.58 7.08
N VAL A 43 -8.92 -8.02 6.13
CA VAL A 43 -9.04 -8.39 4.70
C VAL A 43 -8.60 -9.84 4.45
N PHE A 44 -7.71 -10.37 5.29
CA PHE A 44 -7.19 -11.73 5.19
C PHE A 44 -8.03 -12.75 5.96
N THR A 45 -9.04 -12.30 6.70
CA THR A 45 -9.91 -13.20 7.47
C THR A 45 -11.28 -13.23 6.80
N PRO A 46 -11.85 -14.42 6.54
CA PRO A 46 -13.10 -14.51 5.83
C PRO A 46 -14.25 -13.76 6.53
N ASP A 47 -14.94 -12.92 5.76
CA ASP A 47 -16.20 -12.27 6.13
C ASP A 47 -17.40 -13.23 6.03
N THR A 48 -17.19 -14.45 5.54
CA THR A 48 -18.22 -15.48 5.48
C THR A 48 -17.71 -16.71 6.20
N PRO A 49 -18.60 -17.47 6.88
CA PRO A 49 -18.17 -18.69 7.52
C PRO A 49 -17.59 -19.65 6.47
N VAL A 50 -16.32 -20.02 6.63
CA VAL A 50 -15.63 -20.91 5.69
C VAL A 50 -15.62 -22.30 6.28
N ARG A 51 -16.03 -23.28 5.48
CA ARG A 51 -15.92 -24.69 5.84
C ARG A 51 -14.52 -25.16 5.48
N VAL A 52 -13.71 -25.51 6.48
CA VAL A 52 -12.40 -26.13 6.28
C VAL A 52 -12.48 -27.55 6.83
N GLY A 53 -12.51 -28.54 5.93
CA GLY A 53 -12.83 -29.92 6.28
C GLY A 53 -14.28 -30.06 6.80
N ASN A 54 -14.46 -30.71 7.95
CA ASN A 54 -15.77 -30.87 8.60
C ASN A 54 -16.13 -29.72 9.57
N ALA A 55 -15.25 -28.73 9.76
CA ALA A 55 -15.49 -27.63 10.70
C ALA A 55 -15.98 -26.36 9.97
N LEU A 56 -17.01 -25.73 10.51
CA LEU A 56 -17.48 -24.40 10.09
C LEU A 56 -16.74 -23.35 10.92
N PHE A 57 -15.90 -22.53 10.29
CA PHE A 57 -15.26 -21.41 10.97
C PHE A 57 -16.21 -20.22 10.94
N PRO A 58 -16.70 -19.73 12.10
CA PRO A 58 -17.61 -18.59 12.13
C PRO A 58 -16.91 -17.31 11.65
N GLU A 59 -17.73 -16.39 11.15
CA GLU A 59 -17.29 -15.06 10.74
C GLU A 59 -16.58 -14.33 11.90
N ALA A 60 -15.42 -13.73 11.63
CA ALA A 60 -14.65 -13.09 12.68
C ALA A 60 -15.38 -11.83 13.18
N PRO A 61 -15.58 -11.66 14.51
CA PRO A 61 -16.25 -10.50 15.05
C PRO A 61 -15.44 -9.22 14.77
N PRO A 62 -16.10 -8.08 14.51
CA PRO A 62 -15.42 -6.82 14.27
C PRO A 62 -14.64 -6.39 15.52
N ARG A 63 -13.38 -5.97 15.33
CA ARG A 63 -12.49 -5.57 16.43
C ARG A 63 -12.07 -4.11 16.28
N LYS A 64 -12.07 -3.36 17.40
CA LYS A 64 -11.57 -1.97 17.44
C LYS A 64 -10.12 -1.87 16.98
N SER A 65 -9.28 -2.86 17.29
CA SER A 65 -7.88 -2.93 16.86
C SER A 65 -7.74 -2.94 15.33
N ARG A 66 -8.63 -3.62 14.60
CA ARG A 66 -8.61 -3.65 13.13
C ARG A 66 -8.92 -2.27 12.53
N ARG A 67 -9.79 -1.48 13.16
CA ARG A 67 -10.02 -0.09 12.74
C ARG A 67 -8.78 0.79 12.92
N VAL A 68 -7.97 0.54 13.95
CA VAL A 68 -6.67 1.21 14.17
C VAL A 68 -5.66 0.76 13.13
N THR A 69 -5.53 -0.55 12.88
CA THR A 69 -4.69 -1.08 11.80
C THR A 69 -5.07 -0.49 10.43
N GLY A 70 -6.38 -0.31 10.18
CA GLY A 70 -6.85 0.37 8.99
C GLY A 70 -6.40 1.83 8.85
N ARG A 71 -6.23 2.57 9.96
CA ARG A 71 -5.60 3.91 9.93
C ARG A 71 -4.12 3.81 9.55
N ILE A 72 -3.39 2.86 10.13
CA ILE A 72 -1.97 2.63 9.82
C ILE A 72 -1.77 2.37 8.33
N PHE A 73 -2.59 1.49 7.73
CA PHE A 73 -2.55 1.24 6.29
C PHE A 73 -2.83 2.47 5.44
N LEU A 74 -3.77 3.33 5.86
CA LEU A 74 -4.01 4.60 5.17
C LEU A 74 -2.79 5.53 5.23
N TYR A 75 -2.15 5.66 6.40
CA TYR A 75 -0.96 6.49 6.55
C TYR A 75 0.18 6.01 5.64
N PHE A 76 0.49 4.71 5.65
CA PHE A 76 1.53 4.16 4.77
C PHE A 76 1.15 4.28 3.29
N GLY A 77 -0.11 4.04 2.93
CA GLY A 77 -0.58 4.21 1.56
C GLY A 77 -0.39 5.64 1.05
N TRP A 78 -0.80 6.65 1.83
CA TRP A 78 -0.60 8.06 1.49
C TRP A 78 0.88 8.46 1.44
N PHE A 79 1.70 7.92 2.34
CA PHE A 79 3.15 8.13 2.30
C PHE A 79 3.76 7.59 0.99
N LEU A 80 3.34 6.41 0.53
CA LEU A 80 3.78 5.88 -0.76
C LEU A 80 3.29 6.73 -1.94
N VAL A 81 2.07 7.27 -1.89
CA VAL A 81 1.60 8.23 -2.92
C VAL A 81 2.54 9.43 -3.03
N LEU A 82 3.05 9.96 -1.91
CA LEU A 82 4.07 11.01 -1.93
C LEU A 82 5.34 10.53 -2.67
N GLY A 83 5.82 9.32 -2.36
CA GLY A 83 6.95 8.70 -3.06
C GLY A 83 6.73 8.54 -4.56
N VAL A 84 5.52 8.17 -4.99
CA VAL A 84 5.14 8.11 -6.41
C VAL A 84 5.30 9.46 -7.08
N VAL A 85 4.78 10.53 -6.48
CA VAL A 85 4.89 11.89 -7.03
C VAL A 85 6.35 12.31 -7.17
N ILE A 86 7.18 12.05 -6.16
CA ILE A 86 8.61 12.37 -6.20
C ILE A 86 9.31 11.60 -7.33
N ASN A 87 9.05 10.30 -7.45
CA ASN A 87 9.65 9.48 -8.52
C ASN A 87 9.20 9.96 -9.91
N LEU A 88 7.93 10.31 -10.09
CA LEU A 88 7.45 10.85 -11.37
C LEU A 88 8.12 12.17 -11.72
N ILE A 89 8.25 13.10 -10.76
CA ILE A 89 8.96 14.37 -10.97
C ILE A 89 10.41 14.12 -11.36
N ASN A 90 11.11 13.20 -10.67
CA ASN A 90 12.50 12.86 -10.96
C ASN A 90 12.65 12.19 -12.32
N GLY A 91 11.76 11.26 -12.68
CA GLY A 91 11.73 10.62 -14.00
C GLY A 91 11.53 11.63 -15.12
N ILE A 92 10.58 12.58 -14.97
CA ILE A 92 10.34 13.64 -15.96
C ILE A 92 11.54 14.60 -16.06
N ARG A 93 12.21 14.91 -14.96
CA ARG A 93 13.43 15.73 -14.99
C ARG A 93 14.55 14.99 -15.72
N ALA A 94 14.72 13.71 -15.45
CA ALA A 94 15.75 12.86 -16.06
C ALA A 94 15.51 12.58 -17.55
N THR A 95 14.26 12.65 -18.05
CA THR A 95 14.00 12.57 -19.52
C THR A 95 14.24 13.88 -20.26
N ARG A 96 14.33 15.00 -19.55
CA ARG A 96 14.48 16.34 -20.13
C ARG A 96 15.92 16.87 -20.05
N SER A 97 16.77 16.26 -19.24
CA SER A 97 18.22 16.47 -19.17
C SER A 97 18.94 15.69 -20.25
#